data_AF-A0A960XKV5-F1
#
_entry.id   AF-A0A960XKV5-F1
#
_cell.length_a   1.000
_cell.length_b   1.000
_cell.length_c   1.000
_cell.angle_alpha   90.00
_cell.angle_beta   90.00
_cell.angle_gamma   90.00
#
_symmetry.space_group_name_H-M   'P 1'
#
loop_
_entity.id
_entity.type
_entity.pdbx_description
1 polymer ?
#
loop_
_entity_poly.entity_id
_entity_poly.type
_entity_poly.pdbx_seq_one_letter_code
_entity_poly.pdbx_strand_id
1 'polypeptide(L)'
;MKRREPDTQTPLLARLLQEALALLEQQDQGTRGGDLVQALVQDAHRERASDIHLDPDSSGYRLQFRIDGVIVPVLSLPKDQGTRLVRSLKSLADL
;
A
#
# COMPACT_ATOMS: atom_id res chain seq x y z
N MET A 1 -30.09 3.70 -14.61
CA MET A 1 -28.98 3.98 -13.67
C MET A 1 -27.68 3.60 -14.37
N LYS A 2 -26.92 4.60 -14.86
CA LYS A 2 -25.65 4.35 -15.56
C LYS A 2 -24.63 3.90 -14.51
N ARG A 3 -24.19 2.63 -14.59
CA ARG A 3 -22.93 2.21 -13.95
C ARG A 3 -21.87 3.17 -14.46
N ARG A 4 -21.30 3.99 -13.57
CA ARG A 4 -20.07 4.72 -13.91
C ARG A 4 -19.01 3.62 -14.04
N GLU A 5 -18.60 3.36 -15.29
CA GLU A 5 -17.32 2.72 -15.56
C GLU A 5 -16.27 3.51 -14.74
N PRO A 6 -15.50 2.87 -13.83
CA PRO A 6 -14.42 3.57 -13.17
C PRO A 6 -13.44 4.01 -14.25
N ASP A 7 -13.19 5.31 -14.30
CA ASP A 7 -12.30 5.98 -15.23
C ASP A 7 -10.99 5.19 -15.35
N THR A 8 -10.66 4.77 -16.57
CA THR A 8 -9.62 3.80 -16.94
C THR A 8 -8.19 4.37 -16.85
N GLN A 9 -7.94 5.17 -15.81
CA GLN A 9 -6.61 5.62 -15.40
C GLN A 9 -6.60 5.68 -13.88
N THR A 10 -6.64 4.53 -13.20
CA THR A 10 -6.20 4.48 -11.80
C THR A 10 -4.79 5.08 -11.81
N PRO A 11 -4.54 6.22 -11.15
CA PRO A 11 -3.19 6.69 -11.01
C PRO A 11 -2.40 5.55 -10.39
N LEU A 12 -1.12 5.49 -10.70
CA LEU A 12 -0.16 4.56 -10.13
C LEU A 12 0.07 4.89 -8.63
N LEU A 13 -1.03 4.93 -7.85
CA LEU A 13 -1.15 5.39 -6.48
C LEU A 13 -0.23 4.63 -5.54
N ALA A 14 0.14 3.40 -5.91
CA ALA A 14 1.02 2.54 -5.15
C ALA A 14 2.07 1.86 -6.03
N ARG A 15 2.56 2.55 -7.07
CA ARG A 15 3.55 1.97 -7.99
C ARG A 15 4.81 1.55 -7.27
N LEU A 16 5.38 2.41 -6.43
CA LEU A 16 6.62 2.10 -5.73
C LEU A 16 6.40 0.92 -4.79
N LEU A 17 5.27 0.88 -4.10
CA LEU A 17 4.92 -0.23 -3.22
C LEU A 17 4.76 -1.54 -4.00
N GLN A 18 4.07 -1.53 -5.14
CA GLN A 18 3.91 -2.70 -6.00
C GLN A 18 5.26 -3.20 -6.52
N GLU A 19 6.14 -2.30 -6.95
CA GLU A 19 7.51 -2.64 -7.37
C GLU A 19 8.31 -3.26 -6.21
N ALA A 20 8.24 -2.68 -5.02
CA ALA A 20 8.93 -3.20 -3.83
C ALA A 20 8.40 -4.58 -3.38
N LEU A 21 7.09 -4.81 -3.51
CA LEU A 21 6.46 -6.11 -3.23
C LEU A 21 6.85 -7.16 -4.27
N ALA A 22 6.87 -6.81 -5.55
CA ALA A 22 7.31 -7.73 -6.61
C ALA A 22 8.78 -8.14 -6.41
N LEU A 23 9.65 -7.20 -6.04
CA LEU A 23 11.05 -7.49 -5.75
C LEU A 23 11.22 -8.45 -4.56
N LEU A 24 10.33 -8.38 -3.56
CA LEU A 24 10.33 -9.33 -2.44
C LEU A 24 9.91 -10.74 -2.86
N GLU A 25 8.95 -10.85 -3.76
CA GLU A 25 8.54 -12.16 -4.30
C GLU A 25 9.67 -12.79 -5.13
N GLN A 26 10.48 -11.96 -5.79
CA GLN A 26 11.59 -12.41 -6.65
C GLN A 26 12.90 -12.67 -5.91
N GLN A 27 13.08 -12.18 -4.66
CA GLN A 27 14.35 -12.26 -3.92
C GLN A 27 14.14 -12.67 -2.45
N ASP A 28 14.71 -13.82 -2.07
CA ASP A 28 14.62 -14.36 -0.70
C ASP A 28 15.53 -13.63 0.33
N GLN A 29 16.37 -12.64 -0.07
CA GLN A 29 17.43 -12.09 0.82
C GLN A 29 17.78 -10.58 0.67
N GLY A 30 17.07 -9.81 -0.17
CA GLY A 30 17.52 -8.44 -0.54
C GLY A 30 16.70 -7.30 0.07
N THR A 31 15.39 -7.30 -0.17
CA THR A 31 14.52 -6.16 0.18
C THR A 31 14.20 -6.15 1.67
N ARG A 32 14.73 -5.14 2.37
CA ARG A 32 14.51 -4.99 3.81
C ARG A 32 13.08 -4.54 4.06
N GLY A 33 12.54 -4.89 5.22
CA GLY A 33 11.19 -4.46 5.62
C GLY A 33 11.00 -2.94 5.54
N GLY A 34 12.07 -2.16 5.74
CA GLY A 34 12.06 -0.70 5.62
C GLY A 34 11.80 -0.19 4.21
N ASP A 35 12.25 -0.90 3.17
CA ASP A 35 12.07 -0.48 1.77
C ASP A 35 10.60 -0.48 1.37
N LEU A 36 9.81 -1.42 1.90
CA LEU A 36 8.36 -1.46 1.73
C LEU A 36 7.66 -0.23 2.32
N VAL A 37 8.03 0.12 3.55
CA VAL A 37 7.42 1.24 4.25
C VAL A 37 7.81 2.55 3.58
N GLN A 38 9.06 2.67 3.16
CA GLN A 38 9.53 3.82 2.41
C GLN A 38 8.76 3.97 1.10
N ALA A 39 8.60 2.89 0.32
CA ALA A 39 7.85 2.92 -0.92
C ALA A 39 6.38 3.34 -0.71
N LEU A 40 5.71 2.76 0.29
CA LEU A 40 4.34 3.13 0.67
C LEU A 40 4.22 4.60 1.03
N VAL A 41 5.11 5.12 1.88
CA VAL A 41 5.08 6.52 2.33
C VAL A 41 5.40 7.47 1.18
N GLN A 42 6.33 7.11 0.30
CA GLN A 42 6.64 7.90 -0.89
C GLN A 42 5.46 7.98 -1.85
N ASP A 43 4.77 6.86 -2.08
CA ASP A 43 3.55 6.81 -2.88
C ASP A 43 2.46 7.70 -2.27
N ALA A 44 2.16 7.55 -0.97
CA ALA A 44 1.20 8.39 -0.26
C ALA A 44 1.56 9.89 -0.32
N HIS A 45 2.84 10.22 -0.16
CA HIS A 45 3.33 11.59 -0.24
C HIS A 45 3.17 12.19 -1.64
N ARG A 46 3.50 11.44 -2.70
CA ARG A 46 3.34 11.87 -4.10
C ARG A 46 1.88 12.18 -4.43
N GLU A 47 0.97 11.35 -3.90
CA GLU A 47 -0.48 11.50 -4.08
C GLU A 47 -1.11 12.50 -3.09
N ARG A 48 -0.30 13.16 -2.25
CA ARG A 48 -0.74 14.11 -1.21
C ARG A 48 -1.79 13.53 -0.26
N ALA A 49 -1.66 12.24 0.06
CA ALA A 49 -2.55 11.60 1.01
C ALA A 49 -2.32 12.16 2.43
N SER A 50 -3.40 12.50 3.12
CA SER A 50 -3.37 12.92 4.53
C SER A 50 -3.24 11.73 5.48
N ASP A 51 -3.84 10.60 5.11
CA ASP A 51 -3.90 9.39 5.92
C ASP A 51 -3.65 8.16 5.03
N ILE A 52 -2.94 7.18 5.61
CA ILE A 52 -2.75 5.85 5.03
C ILE A 52 -3.54 4.85 5.88
N HIS A 53 -4.56 4.22 5.30
CA HIS A 53 -5.35 3.17 5.95
C HIS A 53 -4.88 1.80 5.50
N LEU A 54 -4.47 0.96 6.45
CA LEU A 54 -4.10 -0.44 6.22
C LEU A 54 -4.99 -1.34 7.09
N ASP A 55 -6.10 -1.78 6.52
CA ASP A 55 -7.17 -2.48 7.24
C ASP A 55 -7.12 -3.99 6.97
N PRO A 56 -6.98 -4.85 7.99
CA PRO A 56 -7.07 -6.30 7.80
C PRO A 56 -8.50 -6.73 7.43
N ASP A 57 -8.61 -7.77 6.60
CA ASP A 57 -9.87 -8.45 6.31
C ASP A 57 -9.69 -9.97 6.19
N SER A 58 -10.77 -10.70 5.87
CA SER A 58 -10.74 -12.17 5.73
C SER A 58 -9.84 -12.66 4.60
N SER A 59 -9.61 -11.85 3.57
CA SER A 59 -8.79 -12.15 2.39
C SER A 59 -7.34 -11.64 2.49
N GLY A 60 -7.04 -10.73 3.40
CA GLY A 60 -5.72 -10.12 3.54
C GLY A 60 -5.79 -8.74 4.17
N TYR A 61 -5.31 -7.72 3.46
CA TYR A 61 -5.38 -6.33 3.88
C TYR A 61 -5.85 -5.44 2.74
N ARG A 62 -6.64 -4.41 3.07
CA ARG A 62 -6.99 -3.32 2.14
C ARG A 62 -6.15 -2.10 2.45
N LEU A 63 -5.50 -1.56 1.43
CA LEU A 63 -4.79 -0.29 1.47
C LEU A 63 -5.66 0.79 0.84
N GLN A 64 -5.87 1.88 1.57
CA GLN A 64 -6.63 3.03 1.09
C GLN A 64 -5.91 4.32 1.50
N PHE A 65 -5.97 5.34 0.66
CA PHE A 65 -5.46 6.68 0.99
C PHE A 65 -6.62 7.62 1.24
N ARG A 66 -6.44 8.57 2.15
CA ARG A 66 -7.30 9.76 2.21
C ARG A 66 -6.64 10.87 1.41
N ILE A 67 -7.25 11.28 0.30
CA ILE A 67 -6.76 12.36 -0.57
C ILE A 67 -7.86 13.43 -0.62
N ASP A 68 -7.53 14.66 -0.23
CA ASP A 68 -8.47 15.78 -0.17
C ASP A 68 -9.79 15.44 0.57
N GLY A 69 -9.69 14.69 1.67
CA GLY A 69 -10.82 14.26 2.49
C GLY A 69 -11.60 13.05 1.97
N VAL A 70 -11.24 12.50 0.80
CA VAL A 70 -11.90 11.35 0.18
C VAL A 70 -11.09 10.08 0.40
N ILE A 71 -11.74 8.99 0.80
CA ILE A 71 -11.12 7.66 0.86
C ILE A 71 -11.04 7.07 -0.56
N VAL A 72 -9.82 6.81 -1.00
CA VAL A 72 -9.51 6.25 -2.31
C VAL A 72 -8.91 4.85 -2.12
N PRO A 73 -9.54 3.79 -2.65
CA PRO A 73 -8.96 2.46 -2.65
C PRO A 73 -7.67 2.42 -3.48
N VAL A 74 -6.61 1.83 -2.92
CA VAL A 74 -5.28 1.83 -3.55
C VAL A 74 -4.95 0.43 -4.08
N LEU A 75 -4.86 -0.58 -3.20
CA LEU A 75 -4.73 -1.99 -3.58
C LEU A 75 -5.14 -2.93 -2.43
N SER A 76 -5.30 -4.20 -2.75
CA SER A 76 -5.48 -5.27 -1.75
C SER A 76 -4.20 -6.11 -1.69
N LEU A 77 -3.73 -6.36 -0.47
CA LEU A 77 -2.54 -7.14 -0.19
C LEU A 77 -2.91 -8.54 0.29
N PRO A 78 -2.23 -9.58 -0.18
CA PRO A 78 -2.22 -10.89 0.47
C PRO A 78 -1.86 -10.78 1.97
N LYS A 79 -2.35 -11.73 2.76
CA LYS A 79 -2.21 -11.71 4.23
C LYS A 79 -0.77 -11.65 4.70
N ASP A 80 0.12 -12.38 4.05
CA ASP A 80 1.56 -12.44 4.32
C ASP A 80 2.25 -11.09 4.04
N GLN A 81 1.98 -10.49 2.88
CA GLN A 81 2.52 -9.18 2.50
C GLN A 81 2.05 -8.07 3.45
N GLY A 82 0.75 -8.03 3.74
CA GLY A 82 0.19 -7.06 4.69
C GLY A 82 0.73 -7.24 6.11
N THR A 83 0.89 -8.48 6.57
CA THR A 83 1.50 -8.78 7.87
C THR A 83 2.95 -8.30 7.93
N ARG A 84 3.73 -8.49 6.86
CA ARG A 84 5.11 -8.02 6.77
C ARG A 84 5.19 -6.50 6.82
N LEU A 85 4.33 -5.81 6.06
CA LEU A 85 4.25 -4.35 6.06
C LEU A 85 3.91 -3.79 7.46
N VAL A 86 2.92 -4.38 8.14
CA VAL A 86 2.57 -4.00 9.52
C VAL A 86 3.76 -4.21 10.47
N ARG A 87 4.48 -5.32 10.38
CA ARG A 87 5.67 -5.58 11.20
C ARG A 87 6.78 -4.56 10.94
N SER A 88 7.03 -4.22 9.69
CA SER A 88 8.00 -3.20 9.32
C SER A 88 7.63 -1.82 9.88
N LEU A 89 6.35 -1.44 9.78
CA LEU A 89 5.85 -0.19 10.35
C LEU A 89 6.05 -0.13 11.87
N LYS A 90 5.69 -1.20 12.58
CA LYS A 90 5.90 -1.30 14.03
C LYS A 90 7.37 -1.19 14.40
N SER A 91 8.23 -1.94 13.72
CA SER A 91 9.67 -1.89 13.95
C SER A 91 10.28 -0.51 13.71
N LEU A 92 9.83 0.24 12.69
CA LEU A 92 10.30 1.60 12.42
C LEU A 92 9.76 2.63 13.41
N ALA A 93 8.59 2.35 14.01
CA ALA A 93 7.96 3.19 15.01
C ALA A 93 8.36 2.84 16.45
N ASP A 94 9.25 1.86 16.66
CA ASP A 94 9.66 1.34 17.97
C ASP A 94 8.46 0.81 18.81
N LEU A 95 7.58 0.04 18.16
CA LEU A 95 6.36 -0.57 18.72
C LEU A 95 6.37 -2.10 18.73
#